data_AF-A0A7J5MWY1-F1
#
_entry.id   AF-A0A7J5MWY1-F1
#
_cell.length_a   1.000
_cell.length_b   1.000
_cell.length_c   1.000
_cell.angle_alpha   90.00
_cell.angle_beta   90.00
_cell.angle_gamma   90.00
#
_symmetry.space_group_name_H-M   'P 1'
#
loop_
_entity.id
_entity.type
_entity.pdbx_description
1 polymer ?
#
loop_
_entity_poly.entity_id
_entity_poly.type
_entity_poly.pdbx_seq_one_letter_code
_entity_poly.pdbx_strand_id
1 'polypeptide(L)'
;MNGNQLLARAREGAEWYEANLVGRETTIYCKDGFCFAISWHRECYPHLTGLYLRRAKNDSRPVSPGVFYELLLQKRHLDAKRLGFTDNHHFADLKAEVLLEAINPKNTHLVYEITSGVFLLEMGDMGYCLGLVRDVGLSYGERNVYRPKSVFNGDILNAKGFSIQTVHDVADVVTRFAPNLSVSPHS
;
A
#
# COMPACT_ATOMS: atom_id res chain seq x y z
N MET A 1 -19.66 -9.05 -5.90
CA MET A 1 -19.89 -8.49 -4.54
C MET A 1 -20.64 -7.16 -4.64
N ASN A 2 -21.56 -6.83 -3.72
CA ASN A 2 -22.25 -5.53 -3.74
C ASN A 2 -21.47 -4.45 -2.97
N GLY A 3 -21.82 -3.16 -3.15
CA GLY A 3 -21.06 -2.06 -2.55
C GLY A 3 -21.00 -2.06 -1.02
N ASN A 4 -22.00 -2.60 -0.32
CA ASN A 4 -22.00 -2.69 1.14
C ASN A 4 -21.01 -3.75 1.64
N GLN A 5 -20.93 -4.89 0.96
CA GLN A 5 -19.97 -5.95 1.28
C GLN A 5 -18.51 -5.46 1.07
N LEU A 6 -18.26 -4.74 -0.03
CA LEU A 6 -16.95 -4.14 -0.29
C LEU A 6 -16.58 -3.09 0.77
N LEU A 7 -17.55 -2.26 1.17
CA LEU A 7 -17.34 -1.27 2.24
C LEU A 7 -17.04 -1.94 3.59
N ALA A 8 -17.70 -3.05 3.93
CA ALA A 8 -17.42 -3.80 5.16
C ALA A 8 -15.99 -4.36 5.16
N ARG A 9 -15.57 -5.01 4.08
CA ARG A 9 -14.19 -5.49 3.92
C ARG A 9 -13.16 -4.37 3.95
N ALA A 10 -13.47 -3.24 3.32
CA ALA A 10 -12.60 -2.07 3.36
C ALA A 10 -12.42 -1.52 4.79
N ARG A 11 -13.41 -1.68 5.67
CA ARG A 11 -13.29 -1.31 7.09
C ARG A 11 -12.43 -2.31 7.86
N GLU A 12 -12.68 -3.60 7.68
CA GLU A 12 -11.87 -4.65 8.30
C GLU A 12 -10.38 -4.50 7.93
N GLY A 13 -10.10 -4.27 6.64
CA GLY A 13 -8.76 -3.97 6.17
C GLY A 13 -8.17 -2.69 6.77
N ALA A 14 -8.96 -1.63 6.91
CA ALA A 14 -8.48 -0.38 7.51
C ALA A 14 -8.17 -0.55 9.01
N GLU A 15 -9.00 -1.29 9.75
CA GLU A 15 -8.76 -1.59 11.17
C GLU A 15 -7.48 -2.40 11.36
N TRP A 16 -7.29 -3.43 10.55
CA TRP A 16 -6.06 -4.22 10.57
C TRP A 16 -4.84 -3.37 10.22
N TYR A 17 -4.94 -2.54 9.17
CA TYR A 17 -3.87 -1.66 8.72
C TYR A 17 -3.49 -0.62 9.80
N GLU A 18 -4.47 -0.03 10.48
CA GLU A 18 -4.25 0.90 11.60
C GLU A 18 -3.48 0.21 12.73
N ALA A 19 -3.92 -0.99 13.13
CA ALA A 19 -3.33 -1.71 14.25
C ALA A 19 -1.89 -2.17 13.95
N ASN A 20 -1.60 -2.59 12.71
CA ASN A 20 -0.38 -3.32 12.38
C ASN A 20 0.66 -2.51 11.61
N LEU A 21 0.29 -1.45 10.88
CA LEU A 21 1.20 -0.76 9.96
C LEU A 21 1.28 0.74 10.19
N VAL A 22 0.17 1.43 10.45
CA VAL A 22 0.20 2.91 10.59
C VAL A 22 1.21 3.37 11.65
N GLY A 23 2.06 4.33 11.26
CA GLY A 23 3.12 4.87 12.12
C GLY A 23 4.37 3.98 12.25
N ARG A 24 4.43 2.90 11.47
CA ARG A 24 5.56 1.98 11.42
C ARG A 24 6.32 2.12 10.11
N GLU A 25 7.54 1.61 10.12
CA GLU A 25 8.40 1.43 8.97
C GLU A 25 8.76 -0.05 8.83
N THR A 26 8.69 -0.57 7.60
CA THR A 26 9.16 -1.91 7.26
C THR A 26 10.42 -1.80 6.41
N THR A 27 11.55 -2.24 6.94
CA THR A 27 12.79 -2.36 6.17
C THR A 27 12.88 -3.74 5.51
N ILE A 28 13.18 -3.77 4.22
CA ILE A 28 13.54 -4.96 3.45
C ILE A 28 15.06 -5.00 3.29
N TYR A 29 15.66 -6.13 3.66
CA TYR A 29 17.08 -6.42 3.47
C TYR A 29 17.22 -7.54 2.44
N CYS A 30 18.04 -7.33 1.42
CA CYS A 30 18.28 -8.31 0.37
C CYS A 30 19.67 -8.95 0.51
N LYS A 31 19.84 -10.16 -0.04
CA LYS A 31 21.08 -10.96 0.09
C LYS A 31 22.29 -10.30 -0.58
N ASP A 32 22.07 -9.47 -1.58
CA ASP A 32 23.08 -8.73 -2.33
C ASP A 32 23.50 -7.41 -1.65
N GLY A 33 22.96 -7.11 -0.46
CA GLY A 33 23.22 -5.89 0.29
C GLY A 33 22.28 -4.73 -0.07
N PHE A 34 21.40 -4.88 -1.06
CA PHE A 34 20.36 -3.89 -1.33
C PHE A 34 19.37 -3.81 -0.17
N CYS A 35 19.01 -2.59 0.26
CA CYS A 35 18.00 -2.40 1.28
C CYS A 35 17.18 -1.13 1.04
N PHE A 36 15.92 -1.18 1.47
CA PHE A 36 15.02 -0.03 1.44
C PHE A 36 13.98 -0.13 2.55
N ALA A 37 13.38 1.01 2.87
CA ALA A 37 12.34 1.11 3.89
C ALA A 37 11.01 1.52 3.27
N ILE A 38 9.92 0.99 3.82
CA ILE A 38 8.54 1.32 3.47
C ILE A 38 7.93 2.04 4.66
N SER A 39 7.52 3.30 4.46
CA SER A 39 6.78 4.07 5.46
C SER A 39 5.28 3.90 5.29
N TRP A 40 4.59 3.53 6.36
CA TRP A 40 3.16 3.23 6.36
C TRP A 40 2.35 4.37 6.96
N HIS A 41 1.69 5.12 6.07
CA HIS A 41 0.81 6.22 6.45
C HIS A 41 -0.66 5.87 6.23
N ARG A 42 -1.56 6.61 6.87
CA ARG A 42 -3.01 6.40 6.76
C ARG A 42 -3.51 6.57 5.32
N GLU A 43 -3.01 7.58 4.62
CA GLU A 43 -3.38 7.87 3.24
C GLU A 43 -2.96 6.80 2.23
N CYS A 44 -2.04 5.91 2.59
CA CYS A 44 -1.60 4.83 1.71
C CYS A 44 -2.69 3.79 1.50
N TYR A 45 -3.52 3.50 2.51
CA TYR A 45 -4.48 2.40 2.43
C TYR A 45 -5.51 2.55 1.28
N PRO A 46 -6.17 3.71 1.09
CA PRO A 46 -7.04 3.90 -0.07
C PRO A 46 -6.31 3.78 -1.42
N HIS A 47 -5.06 4.23 -1.50
CA HIS A 47 -4.24 4.10 -2.70
C HIS A 47 -3.91 2.64 -3.01
N LEU A 48 -3.58 1.86 -1.98
CA LEU A 48 -3.23 0.45 -2.09
C LEU A 48 -4.39 -0.40 -2.58
N THR A 49 -5.56 -0.20 -2.00
CA THR A 49 -6.80 -0.89 -2.37
C THR A 49 -7.38 -0.38 -3.70
N GLY A 50 -6.96 0.81 -4.15
CA GLY A 50 -7.56 1.51 -5.29
C GLY A 50 -8.97 2.02 -4.99
N LEU A 51 -9.37 2.07 -3.72
CA LEU A 51 -10.69 2.53 -3.29
C LEU A 51 -10.69 4.04 -3.06
N TYR A 52 -11.79 4.70 -3.44
CA TYR A 52 -12.00 6.09 -3.10
C TYR A 52 -13.47 6.36 -2.78
N LEU A 53 -13.71 7.43 -2.00
CA LEU A 53 -15.04 7.91 -1.69
C LEU A 53 -15.33 9.18 -2.48
N ARG A 54 -16.39 9.16 -3.28
CA ARG A 54 -16.89 10.36 -3.97
C ARG A 54 -17.46 11.37 -2.97
N ARG A 55 -17.31 12.66 -3.26
CA ARG A 55 -17.89 13.73 -2.42
C ARG A 55 -19.41 13.63 -2.32
N ALA A 56 -20.06 13.27 -3.43
CA ALA A 56 -21.50 13.01 -3.52
C ALA A 56 -21.77 11.90 -4.55
N LYS A 57 -22.98 11.33 -4.56
CA LYS A 57 -23.34 10.22 -5.46
C LYS A 57 -23.10 10.54 -6.96
N ASN A 58 -23.36 11.78 -7.35
CA ASN A 58 -23.23 12.26 -8.75
C ASN A 58 -21.98 13.13 -8.97
N ASP A 59 -21.06 13.18 -8.01
CA ASP A 59 -19.79 13.92 -8.13
C ASP A 59 -18.66 12.91 -8.32
N SER A 60 -17.95 12.99 -9.45
CA SER A 60 -16.83 12.09 -9.74
C SER A 60 -15.58 12.42 -8.90
N ARG A 61 -15.54 13.58 -8.25
CA ARG A 61 -14.38 14.01 -7.46
C ARG A 61 -14.30 13.22 -6.15
N PRO A 62 -13.14 12.61 -5.85
CA PRO A 62 -12.93 11.94 -4.57
C PRO A 62 -12.73 12.96 -3.43
N VAL A 63 -13.05 12.54 -2.21
CA VAL A 63 -12.48 13.15 -1.00
C VAL A 63 -10.99 12.80 -0.90
N SER A 64 -10.21 13.49 -0.06
CA SER A 64 -8.82 13.12 0.13
C SER A 64 -8.69 11.70 0.71
N PRO A 65 -7.65 10.93 0.35
CA PRO A 65 -7.44 9.58 0.86
C PRO A 65 -7.43 9.52 2.40
N GLY A 66 -6.74 10.45 3.06
CA GLY A 66 -6.72 10.53 4.53
C GLY A 66 -8.11 10.69 5.14
N VAL A 67 -8.94 11.58 4.59
CA VAL A 67 -10.33 11.77 5.04
C VAL A 67 -11.17 10.50 4.80
N PHE A 68 -11.01 9.85 3.65
CA PHE A 68 -11.72 8.60 3.40
C PHE A 68 -11.32 7.51 4.40
N TYR A 69 -10.02 7.36 4.67
CA TYR A 69 -9.50 6.40 5.63
C TYR A 69 -10.04 6.64 7.05
N GLU A 70 -10.08 7.88 7.52
CA GLU A 70 -10.69 8.22 8.81
C GLU A 70 -12.18 7.85 8.86
N LEU A 71 -12.91 8.07 7.78
CA LEU A 71 -14.33 7.70 7.69
C LEU A 71 -14.54 6.17 7.72
N LEU A 72 -13.61 5.38 7.19
CA LEU A 72 -13.64 3.92 7.32
C LEU A 72 -13.53 3.51 8.79
N LEU A 73 -12.58 4.10 9.54
CA LEU A 73 -12.34 3.78 10.94
C LEU A 73 -13.45 4.26 11.88
N GLN A 74 -14.08 5.42 11.62
CA GLN A 74 -15.12 5.98 12.49
C GLN A 74 -16.44 5.19 12.50
N LYS A 75 -16.57 4.11 11.70
CA LYS A 75 -17.79 3.28 11.53
C LYS A 75 -19.10 4.05 11.22
N ARG A 76 -19.02 5.35 10.95
CA ARG A 76 -20.17 6.22 10.59
C ARG A 76 -20.89 5.70 9.35
N HIS A 77 -22.14 6.09 9.14
CA HIS A 77 -22.85 5.71 7.91
C HIS A 77 -22.15 6.30 6.68
N LEU A 78 -21.44 5.45 5.94
CA LEU A 78 -20.94 5.72 4.60
C LEU A 78 -21.94 5.15 3.60
N ASP A 79 -22.39 5.98 2.66
CA ASP A 79 -23.22 5.51 1.56
C ASP A 79 -22.36 4.75 0.56
N ALA A 80 -22.54 3.43 0.48
CA ALA A 80 -21.83 2.57 -0.45
C ALA A 80 -22.01 2.98 -1.92
N LYS A 81 -23.06 3.73 -2.28
CA LYS A 81 -23.24 4.27 -3.64
C LYS A 81 -22.23 5.34 -4.01
N ARG A 82 -21.51 5.91 -3.03
CA ARG A 82 -20.42 6.87 -3.24
C ARG A 82 -19.06 6.19 -3.35
N LEU A 83 -18.97 4.89 -3.05
CA LEU A 83 -17.73 4.14 -3.17
C LEU A 83 -17.39 3.97 -4.65
N GLY A 84 -16.17 4.34 -5.01
CA GLY A 84 -15.60 4.12 -6.33
C GLY A 84 -14.27 3.40 -6.23
N PHE A 85 -13.76 2.97 -7.38
CA PHE A 85 -12.50 2.24 -7.49
C PHE A 85 -11.77 2.69 -8.76
N THR A 86 -10.44 2.71 -8.72
CA THR A 86 -9.60 3.24 -9.82
C THR A 86 -9.47 2.28 -11.00
N ASP A 87 -9.67 0.97 -10.79
CA ASP A 87 -9.51 -0.09 -11.80
C ASP A 87 -10.81 -0.91 -11.97
N ASN A 88 -10.72 -2.24 -12.11
CA ASN A 88 -11.89 -3.11 -12.05
C ASN A 88 -12.28 -3.38 -10.59
N HIS A 89 -13.56 -3.27 -10.25
CA HIS A 89 -14.08 -3.57 -8.92
C HIS A 89 -13.69 -4.97 -8.41
N HIS A 90 -13.54 -5.95 -9.31
CA HIS A 90 -13.11 -7.31 -9.00
C HIS A 90 -11.63 -7.44 -8.61
N PHE A 91 -10.84 -6.37 -8.77
CA PHE A 91 -9.50 -6.33 -8.20
C PHE A 91 -9.48 -5.54 -6.89
N ALA A 92 -10.44 -4.65 -6.64
CA ALA A 92 -10.43 -3.83 -5.43
C ALA A 92 -10.70 -4.68 -4.17
N ASP A 93 -11.56 -5.68 -4.29
CA ASP A 93 -11.83 -6.67 -3.24
C ASP A 93 -10.64 -7.59 -2.98
N LEU A 94 -10.05 -8.15 -4.05
CA LEU A 94 -8.86 -8.97 -3.94
C LEU A 94 -7.68 -8.18 -3.37
N LYS A 95 -7.48 -6.91 -3.76
CA LYS A 95 -6.45 -6.05 -3.17
C LYS A 95 -6.66 -5.83 -1.68
N ALA A 96 -7.91 -5.66 -1.23
CA ALA A 96 -8.21 -5.52 0.20
C ALA A 96 -7.93 -6.81 0.98
N GLU A 97 -8.30 -7.97 0.44
CA GLU A 97 -7.98 -9.29 1.01
C GLU A 97 -6.46 -9.53 1.04
N VAL A 98 -5.77 -9.24 -0.05
CA VAL A 98 -4.31 -9.33 -0.15
C VAL A 98 -3.64 -8.42 0.88
N LEU A 99 -4.15 -7.21 1.15
CA LEU A 99 -3.57 -6.38 2.21
C LEU A 99 -3.81 -6.93 3.61
N LEU A 100 -4.94 -7.60 3.84
CA LEU A 100 -5.27 -8.27 5.11
C LEU A 100 -4.38 -9.50 5.37
N GLU A 101 -4.02 -10.23 4.33
CA GLU A 101 -3.29 -11.50 4.43
C GLU A 101 -1.79 -11.39 4.10
N ALA A 102 -1.42 -10.50 3.18
CA ALA A 102 -0.16 -10.57 2.43
C ALA A 102 0.88 -9.52 2.82
N ILE A 103 0.55 -8.48 3.61
CA ILE A 103 1.60 -7.68 4.30
C ILE A 103 2.07 -8.45 5.55
N ASN A 104 2.50 -9.69 5.33
CA ASN A 104 3.23 -10.47 6.29
C ASN A 104 4.69 -10.53 5.81
N PRO A 105 5.63 -9.90 6.52
CA PRO A 105 7.08 -9.97 6.30
C PRO A 105 7.64 -11.36 5.94
N LYS A 106 6.98 -12.43 6.41
CA LYS A 106 7.41 -13.82 6.19
C LYS A 106 7.05 -14.40 4.83
N ASN A 107 6.15 -13.74 4.09
CA ASN A 107 5.62 -14.22 2.80
C ASN A 107 6.19 -13.41 1.61
N THR A 108 7.25 -12.66 1.87
CA THR A 108 7.93 -11.81 0.91
C THR A 108 9.27 -12.45 0.54
N HIS A 109 9.43 -12.80 -0.73
CA HIS A 109 10.62 -13.52 -1.19
C HIS A 109 11.46 -12.73 -2.18
N LEU A 110 10.82 -11.91 -3.02
CA LEU A 110 11.47 -11.22 -4.13
C LEU A 110 11.09 -9.75 -4.18
N VAL A 111 12.06 -8.93 -4.58
CA VAL A 111 11.88 -7.53 -4.94
C VAL A 111 12.31 -7.36 -6.40
N TYR A 112 11.40 -6.85 -7.23
CA TYR A 112 11.69 -6.52 -8.62
C TYR A 112 11.89 -5.02 -8.79
N GLU A 113 13.00 -4.64 -9.40
CA GLU A 113 13.20 -3.31 -9.98
C GLU A 113 12.78 -3.38 -11.46
N ILE A 114 11.76 -2.61 -11.85
CA ILE A 114 11.16 -2.71 -13.20
C ILE A 114 11.46 -1.50 -14.09
N THR A 115 11.42 -0.26 -13.60
CA THR A 115 11.97 0.97 -14.23
C THR A 115 11.47 2.20 -13.45
N SER A 116 12.18 3.33 -13.52
CA SER A 116 11.76 4.62 -12.90
C SER A 116 11.59 4.60 -11.38
N GLY A 117 12.44 3.86 -10.64
CA GLY A 117 12.40 3.83 -9.17
C GLY A 117 11.12 3.19 -8.60
N VAL A 118 10.42 2.41 -9.42
CA VAL A 118 9.30 1.57 -9.00
C VAL A 118 9.84 0.21 -8.62
N PHE A 119 9.68 -0.12 -7.35
CA PHE A 119 9.94 -1.46 -6.83
C PHE A 119 8.63 -2.21 -6.66
N LEU A 120 8.67 -3.50 -6.93
CA LEU A 120 7.57 -4.42 -6.71
C LEU A 120 7.98 -5.46 -5.69
N LEU A 121 7.24 -5.52 -4.61
CA LEU A 121 7.39 -6.57 -3.59
C LEU A 121 6.43 -7.71 -3.94
N GLU A 122 6.92 -8.91 -4.21
CA GLU A 122 6.06 -10.08 -4.34
C GLU A 122 5.47 -10.46 -2.98
N MET A 123 4.15 -10.67 -2.93
CA MET A 123 3.40 -10.90 -1.70
C MET A 123 2.57 -12.18 -1.81
N GLY A 124 2.96 -13.19 -1.03
CA GLY A 124 2.23 -14.44 -0.87
C GLY A 124 2.10 -15.27 -2.15
N ASP A 125 1.44 -16.43 -2.03
CA ASP A 125 1.33 -17.41 -3.12
C ASP A 125 0.40 -16.97 -4.26
N MET A 126 -0.34 -15.89 -4.04
CA MET A 126 -1.34 -15.36 -4.98
C MET A 126 -0.71 -14.46 -6.07
N GLY A 127 0.62 -14.27 -6.06
CA GLY A 127 1.34 -13.54 -7.10
C GLY A 127 0.99 -12.07 -7.16
N TYR A 128 0.75 -11.40 -6.03
CA TYR A 128 0.49 -9.96 -6.00
C TYR A 128 1.77 -9.18 -5.78
N CYS A 129 1.80 -7.97 -6.31
CA CYS A 129 2.93 -7.07 -6.16
C CYS A 129 2.54 -5.71 -5.57
N LEU A 130 3.35 -5.26 -4.61
CA LEU A 130 3.22 -3.93 -4.01
C LEU A 130 4.09 -2.91 -4.75
N GLY A 131 3.46 -1.94 -5.41
CA GLY A 131 4.12 -0.81 -6.04
C GLY A 131 4.60 0.22 -5.03
N LEU A 132 5.90 0.52 -5.07
CA LEU A 132 6.56 1.47 -4.19
C LEU A 132 7.02 2.70 -4.97
N VAL A 133 6.88 3.88 -4.36
CA VAL A 133 7.35 5.15 -4.91
C VAL A 133 8.26 5.82 -3.88
N ARG A 134 9.41 6.33 -4.32
CA ARG A 134 10.38 6.98 -3.42
C ARG A 134 9.73 8.16 -2.70
N ASP A 135 9.86 8.17 -1.38
CA ASP A 135 9.42 9.29 -0.55
C ASP A 135 10.52 10.35 -0.51
N VAL A 136 10.41 11.33 -1.42
CA VAL A 136 11.38 12.44 -1.49
C VAL A 136 11.37 13.34 -0.25
N GLY A 137 10.37 13.22 0.63
CA GLY A 137 10.29 13.98 1.88
C GLY A 137 11.05 13.35 3.05
N LEU A 138 11.45 12.08 2.94
CA LEU A 138 12.11 11.32 4.01
C LEU A 138 13.34 10.60 3.46
N SER A 139 14.52 11.17 3.69
CA SER A 139 15.80 10.48 3.46
C SER A 139 16.54 10.35 4.78
N TYR A 140 16.67 9.13 5.29
CA TYR A 140 17.46 8.85 6.48
C TYR A 140 18.88 8.43 6.08
N GLY A 141 19.79 9.39 5.94
CA GLY A 141 21.17 9.11 5.51
C GLY A 141 21.23 8.43 4.14
N GLU A 142 21.97 7.32 4.03
CA GLU A 142 22.11 6.52 2.81
C GLU A 142 20.90 5.61 2.50
N ARG A 143 19.88 5.57 3.37
CA ARG A 143 18.72 4.69 3.20
C ARG A 143 17.62 5.33 2.35
N ASN A 144 17.18 4.61 1.32
CA ASN A 144 16.01 5.00 0.54
C ASN A 144 14.71 4.61 1.27
N VAL A 145 13.81 5.58 1.42
CA VAL A 145 12.46 5.39 1.97
C VAL A 145 11.43 5.48 0.86
N TYR A 146 10.43 4.61 0.90
CA TYR A 146 9.37 4.51 -0.08
C TYR A 146 8.01 4.52 0.58
N ARG A 147 7.01 4.97 -0.18
CA ARG A 147 5.60 4.80 0.17
C ARG A 147 4.93 3.80 -0.76
N PRO A 148 4.06 2.95 -0.22
CA PRO A 148 3.23 2.07 -1.01
C PRO A 148 2.17 2.88 -1.75
N LYS A 149 2.02 2.63 -3.05
CA LYS A 149 1.13 3.41 -3.93
C LYS A 149 0.00 2.57 -4.52
N SER A 150 0.22 1.29 -4.78
CA SER A 150 -0.78 0.43 -5.41
C SER A 150 -0.42 -1.04 -5.20
N VAL A 151 -1.44 -1.90 -5.08
CA VAL A 151 -1.28 -3.35 -5.24
C VAL A 151 -1.68 -3.75 -6.67
N PHE A 152 -0.90 -4.63 -7.28
CA PHE A 152 -1.11 -5.18 -8.62
C PHE A 152 -1.17 -6.71 -8.55
N ASN A 153 -1.94 -7.35 -9.43
CA ASN A 153 -1.83 -8.78 -9.66
C ASN A 153 -0.63 -9.03 -10.61
N GLY A 154 0.14 -10.10 -10.41
CA GLY A 154 1.29 -10.49 -11.23
C GLY A 154 0.95 -10.71 -12.71
N ASP A 155 -0.27 -11.13 -13.03
CA ASP A 155 -0.77 -11.20 -14.42
C ASP A 155 -0.82 -9.81 -15.07
N ILE A 156 -1.11 -8.76 -14.28
CA ILE A 156 -1.10 -7.37 -14.73
C ILE A 156 0.34 -6.90 -14.97
N LEU A 157 1.35 -7.45 -14.30
CA LEU A 157 2.74 -7.11 -14.58
C LEU A 157 3.17 -7.60 -15.96
N ASN A 158 2.85 -8.85 -16.27
CA ASN A 158 3.09 -9.46 -17.57
C ASN A 158 2.31 -8.71 -18.68
N ALA A 159 1.05 -8.35 -18.42
CA ALA A 159 0.22 -7.63 -19.38
C ALA A 159 0.63 -6.15 -19.58
N LYS A 160 1.23 -5.50 -18.57
CA LYS A 160 1.70 -4.12 -18.66
C LYS A 160 3.07 -3.97 -19.31
N GLY A 161 3.72 -5.08 -19.66
CA GLY A 161 5.01 -5.07 -20.37
C GLY A 161 6.14 -4.45 -19.54
N PHE A 162 6.06 -4.53 -18.20
CA PHE A 162 7.16 -4.07 -17.36
C PHE A 162 8.39 -4.96 -17.60
N SER A 163 9.50 -4.33 -17.97
CA SER A 163 10.78 -5.03 -18.14
C SER A 163 11.47 -5.13 -16.80
N ILE A 164 11.51 -6.30 -16.18
CA ILE A 164 12.31 -6.52 -14.96
C ILE A 164 13.77 -6.22 -15.28
N GLN A 165 14.36 -5.26 -14.56
CA GLN A 165 15.77 -4.85 -14.71
C GLN A 165 16.65 -5.60 -13.71
N THR A 166 16.21 -5.64 -12.46
CA THR A 166 16.95 -6.26 -11.35
C THR A 166 15.98 -7.06 -10.49
N VAL A 167 16.46 -8.19 -9.96
CA VAL A 167 15.74 -9.00 -8.98
C VAL A 167 16.62 -9.11 -7.73
N HIS A 168 16.06 -8.77 -6.57
CA HIS A 168 16.73 -8.92 -5.29
C HIS A 168 16.04 -10.00 -4.47
N ASP A 169 16.82 -10.99 -4.04
CA ASP A 169 16.36 -12.00 -3.09
C ASP A 169 16.27 -11.39 -1.68
N VAL A 170 15.09 -11.45 -1.08
CA VAL A 170 14.88 -10.96 0.28
C VAL A 170 15.57 -11.91 1.26
N ALA A 171 16.39 -11.31 2.13
CA ALA A 171 17.08 -11.99 3.22
C ALA A 171 16.33 -11.82 4.55
N ASP A 172 15.82 -10.61 4.81
CA ASP A 172 15.10 -10.31 6.05
C ASP A 172 14.11 -9.15 5.84
N VAL A 173 13.07 -9.12 6.67
CA VAL A 173 12.05 -8.07 6.68
C VAL A 173 11.74 -7.68 8.12
N VAL A 174 11.99 -6.41 8.45
CA VAL A 174 11.89 -5.91 9.82
C VAL A 174 10.91 -4.76 9.89
N THR A 175 9.83 -4.93 10.64
CA THR A 175 8.85 -3.86 10.89
C THR A 175 8.98 -3.32 12.31
N ARG A 176 9.12 -2.00 12.45
CA ARG A 176 9.28 -1.30 13.73
C ARG A 176 8.49 -0.01 13.71
N PHE A 177 8.20 0.58 14.87
CA PHE A 177 7.75 1.97 14.90
C PHE A 177 8.75 2.84 14.15
N ALA A 178 8.23 3.71 13.28
CA ALA A 178 9.08 4.63 12.55
C ALA A 178 9.87 5.44 13.59
N PRO A 179 11.18 5.65 13.40
CA PRO A 179 11.94 6.51 14.29
C PRO A 179 11.22 7.85 14.37
N ASN A 180 11.00 8.37 15.58
CA ASN A 180 10.46 9.72 15.74
C ASN A 180 11.39 10.65 14.98
N LEU A 181 10.92 11.18 13.85
CA LEU A 181 11.48 12.37 13.28
C LEU A 181 11.23 13.45 14.32
N SER A 182 12.24 13.73 15.14
CA SER A 182 12.37 15.06 15.69
C SER A 182 12.50 15.97 14.48
N VAL A 183 11.36 16.47 14.00
CA VAL A 183 11.36 17.66 13.16
C VAL A 183 11.99 18.71 14.06
N SER A 184 13.28 18.98 13.85
CA SER A 184 13.91 20.12 14.48
C SER A 184 13.01 21.30 14.12
N PRO A 185 12.42 22.02 15.09
CA PRO A 185 11.74 23.25 14.78
C PRO A 185 12.84 24.18 14.29
N HIS A 186 13.00 24.30 12.97
CA HIS A 186 13.92 25.28 12.42
C HIS A 186 13.36 26.66 12.76
N SER A 187 13.98 27.22 13.81
CA SER A 187 14.64 28.53 13.89
C SER A 187 14.34 29.53 12.77
#